data_AF-A0A813JAX2-F1
#
_entry.id   AF-A0A813JAX2-F1
#
_cell.length_a   1.000
_cell.length_b   1.000
_cell.length_c   1.000
_cell.angle_alpha   90.00
_cell.angle_beta   90.00
_cell.angle_gamma   90.00
#
_symmetry.space_group_name_H-M   'P 1'
#
loop_
_entity.id
_entity.type
_entity.pdbx_description
1 polymer ?
#
loop_
_entity_poly.entity_id
_entity_poly.type
_entity_poly.pdbx_seq_one_letter_code
_entity_poly.pdbx_strand_id
1 'polypeptide(L)'
;VLTLSIGNNQGMGDVEYGKIYDIYFPPAYLRLFDGPNCNVVDMWRILNRGMSNGGLIVGTIIKPKLGLQPKPFGEACYAFWQGGDFIKNDEPQGNQVFCQMNECIPEVVKAMRAAIKETGSSKLFS
;
A
#
# COMPACT_ATOMS: atom_id res chain seq x y z
N VAL A 1 -1.10 -22.87 9.55
CA VAL A 1 -2.53 -22.52 9.78
C VAL A 1 -3.39 -22.82 8.57
N LEU A 2 -3.24 -22.07 7.46
CA LEU A 2 -4.16 -22.13 6.31
C LEU A 2 -4.39 -23.54 5.75
N THR A 3 -3.33 -24.31 5.50
CA THR A 3 -3.44 -25.67 4.93
C THR A 3 -4.32 -26.61 5.76
N LEU A 4 -4.27 -26.52 7.08
CA LEU A 4 -5.03 -27.40 7.97
C LEU A 4 -6.46 -26.90 8.17
N SER A 5 -6.61 -25.59 8.37
CA SER A 5 -7.91 -25.00 8.68
C SER A 5 -8.80 -24.87 7.43
N ILE A 6 -8.24 -24.58 6.26
CA ILE A 6 -9.01 -24.28 5.04
C ILE A 6 -8.38 -24.84 3.75
N GLY A 7 -7.70 -26.00 3.86
CA GLY A 7 -7.14 -26.73 2.71
C GLY A 7 -8.13 -27.71 2.09
N ASN A 8 -7.84 -29.00 2.20
CA ASN A 8 -8.62 -30.07 1.54
C ASN A 8 -10.12 -30.05 1.89
N ASN A 9 -10.49 -29.58 3.08
CA ASN A 9 -11.89 -29.51 3.51
C ASN A 9 -12.75 -28.60 2.61
N GLN A 10 -12.15 -27.69 1.84
CA GLN A 10 -12.86 -26.82 0.89
C GLN A 10 -13.22 -27.52 -0.43
N GLY A 11 -12.71 -28.74 -0.67
CA GLY A 11 -12.96 -29.52 -1.89
C GLY A 11 -13.78 -30.80 -1.65
N MET A 12 -14.40 -30.93 -0.48
CA MET A 12 -15.21 -32.08 -0.10
C MET A 12 -16.49 -32.15 -0.96
N GLY A 13 -16.65 -33.20 -1.77
CA GLY A 13 -17.82 -33.36 -2.66
C GLY A 13 -19.13 -33.65 -1.92
N ASP A 14 -19.05 -33.96 -0.64
CA ASP A 14 -20.15 -34.17 0.30
C ASP A 14 -20.47 -32.91 1.15
N VAL A 15 -19.79 -31.79 0.91
CA VAL A 15 -20.02 -30.51 1.59
C VAL A 15 -20.38 -29.46 0.55
N GLU A 16 -21.55 -28.82 0.69
CA GLU A 16 -22.02 -27.81 -0.27
C GLU A 16 -21.12 -26.56 -0.28
N TYR A 17 -20.74 -26.04 0.90
CA TYR A 17 -19.76 -24.97 1.04
C TYR A 17 -19.19 -24.90 2.47
N GLY A 18 -18.04 -24.25 2.64
CA GLY A 18 -17.47 -23.93 3.95
C GLY A 18 -16.83 -22.54 3.94
N LYS A 19 -16.95 -21.81 5.05
CA LYS A 19 -16.30 -20.50 5.22
C LYS A 19 -15.94 -20.30 6.69
N ILE A 20 -14.67 -20.03 6.97
CA ILE A 20 -14.24 -19.64 8.33
C ILE A 20 -14.63 -18.18 8.57
N TYR A 21 -15.22 -17.91 9.73
CA TYR A 21 -15.62 -16.57 10.16
C TYR A 21 -14.65 -15.96 11.17
N ASP A 22 -14.03 -16.80 12.01
CA ASP A 22 -13.10 -16.33 13.04
C ASP A 22 -12.10 -17.45 13.39
N ILE A 23 -10.96 -17.07 13.95
CA ILE A 23 -9.94 -17.98 14.44
C ILE A 23 -9.27 -17.39 15.69
N TYR A 24 -9.23 -18.19 16.76
CA TYR A 24 -8.50 -17.84 17.96
C TYR A 24 -7.10 -18.48 17.96
N PHE A 25 -6.07 -17.68 18.23
CA PHE A 25 -4.72 -18.17 18.48
C PHE A 25 -4.36 -18.01 19.96
N PRO A 26 -4.02 -19.10 20.67
CA PRO A 26 -3.58 -19.00 22.05
C PRO A 26 -2.24 -18.25 22.15
N PRO A 27 -1.94 -17.57 23.28
CA PRO A 27 -0.76 -16.71 23.39
C PRO A 27 0.58 -17.41 23.09
N ALA A 28 0.70 -18.70 23.40
CA ALA A 28 1.89 -19.49 23.10
C ALA A 28 2.13 -19.65 21.59
N TYR A 29 1.06 -19.78 20.80
CA TYR A 29 1.16 -19.90 19.34
C TYR A 29 1.25 -18.53 18.68
N LEU A 30 0.48 -17.53 19.17
CA LEU A 30 0.48 -16.16 18.66
C LEU A 30 1.88 -15.53 18.68
N ARG A 31 2.65 -15.77 19.74
CA ARG A 31 4.02 -15.23 19.89
C ARG A 31 5.07 -15.85 18.96
N LEU A 32 4.71 -16.85 18.16
CA LEU A 32 5.62 -17.44 17.16
C LEU A 32 5.57 -16.72 15.81
N PHE A 33 4.63 -15.78 15.61
CA PHE A 33 4.51 -14.99 14.38
C PHE A 33 5.30 -13.69 14.51
N ASP A 34 5.87 -13.22 13.39
CA ASP A 34 6.71 -12.02 13.35
C ASP A 34 6.00 -10.76 13.84
N GLY A 35 4.70 -10.63 13.52
CA GLY A 35 3.95 -9.40 13.75
C GLY A 35 4.40 -8.23 12.86
N PRO A 36 3.76 -7.06 12.98
CA PRO A 36 4.12 -5.88 12.21
C PRO A 36 5.39 -5.20 12.76
N ASN A 37 6.44 -5.14 11.95
CA ASN A 37 7.68 -4.41 12.28
C ASN A 37 7.62 -2.89 12.01
N CYS A 38 6.61 -2.45 11.25
CA CYS A 38 6.34 -1.04 10.92
C CYS A 38 4.83 -0.83 10.97
N ASN A 39 4.38 0.36 11.37
CA ASN A 39 2.95 0.68 11.43
C ASN A 39 2.67 2.16 11.12
N VAL A 40 1.40 2.58 11.26
CA VAL A 40 0.97 3.94 10.93
C VAL A 40 1.71 5.04 11.70
N VAL A 41 2.24 4.72 12.88
CA VAL A 41 3.03 5.64 13.70
C VAL A 41 4.32 6.04 12.97
N ASP A 42 4.92 5.15 12.18
CA ASP A 42 6.10 5.46 11.38
C ASP A 42 5.74 6.41 10.21
N MET A 43 4.56 6.24 9.60
CA MET A 43 4.04 7.18 8.61
C MET A 43 3.77 8.56 9.22
N TRP A 44 3.14 8.62 10.40
CA TRP A 44 2.93 9.87 11.13
C TRP A 44 4.26 10.56 11.47
N ARG A 45 5.28 9.80 11.87
CA ARG A 45 6.63 10.33 12.10
C ARG A 45 7.19 10.99 10.85
N ILE A 46 7.13 10.33 9.69
CA ILE A 46 7.62 10.88 8.40
C ILE A 46 6.86 12.17 8.03
N LEU A 47 5.56 12.23 8.31
CA LEU A 47 4.70 13.39 8.07
C LEU A 47 4.80 14.46 9.17
N ASN A 48 5.72 14.33 10.13
CA ASN A 48 5.88 15.25 11.27
C ASN A 48 4.60 15.45 12.11
N ARG A 49 3.85 14.37 12.34
CA ARG A 49 2.60 14.38 13.13
C ARG A 49 2.79 13.72 14.50
N GLY A 50 1.77 13.86 15.36
CA GLY A 50 1.76 13.25 16.70
C GLY A 50 1.78 11.71 16.65
N MET A 51 2.55 11.09 17.55
CA MET A 51 2.83 9.65 17.51
C MET A 51 1.74 8.76 18.14
N SER A 52 0.79 9.35 18.87
CA SER A 52 -0.28 8.60 19.54
C SER A 52 -1.64 8.71 18.83
N ASN A 53 -1.84 9.73 18.00
CA ASN A 53 -3.08 10.02 17.26
C ASN A 53 -2.79 10.96 16.09
N GLY A 54 -1.87 10.58 15.19
CA GLY A 54 -1.40 11.45 14.10
C GLY A 54 -2.44 11.77 13.02
N GLY A 55 -3.66 11.24 13.16
CA GLY A 55 -4.82 11.61 12.34
C GLY A 55 -4.84 10.97 10.95
N LEU A 56 -5.76 11.46 10.13
CA LEU A 56 -6.03 10.99 8.77
C LEU A 56 -4.85 11.26 7.83
N ILE A 57 -4.34 10.23 7.17
CA ILE A 57 -3.41 10.36 6.04
C ILE A 57 -4.24 10.40 4.75
N VAL A 58 -4.23 11.52 4.02
CA VAL A 58 -5.02 11.69 2.80
C VAL A 58 -4.32 10.97 1.65
N GLY A 59 -4.93 9.86 1.20
CA GLY A 59 -4.37 8.96 0.20
C GLY A 59 -5.14 8.91 -1.12
N THR A 60 -4.45 8.56 -2.21
CA THR A 60 -5.06 8.21 -3.50
C THR A 60 -4.41 7.02 -4.18
N ILE A 61 -5.02 6.55 -5.27
CA ILE A 61 -4.51 5.54 -6.20
C ILE A 61 -4.35 6.21 -7.57
N ILE A 62 -3.22 6.04 -8.23
CA ILE A 62 -3.04 6.59 -9.59
C ILE A 62 -3.98 5.90 -10.58
N LYS A 63 -4.74 6.70 -11.33
CA LYS A 63 -5.66 6.28 -12.37
C LYS A 63 -5.23 6.83 -13.74
N PRO A 64 -5.54 6.14 -14.85
CA PRO A 64 -6.20 4.84 -14.96
C PRO A 64 -5.43 3.69 -14.30
N LYS A 65 -6.13 2.58 -14.02
CA LYS A 65 -5.55 1.39 -13.37
C LYS A 65 -4.26 0.94 -14.08
N LEU A 66 -4.26 0.96 -15.41
CA LEU A 66 -3.10 0.75 -16.27
C LEU A 66 -3.20 1.70 -17.48
N GLY A 67 -2.06 1.98 -18.11
CA GLY A 67 -2.00 2.69 -19.40
C GLY A 67 -1.28 4.05 -19.36
N LEU A 68 -1.03 4.63 -18.18
CA LEU A 68 -0.11 5.78 -18.10
C LEU A 68 1.33 5.34 -18.36
N GLN A 69 2.01 6.06 -19.24
CA GLN A 69 3.45 5.98 -19.41
C GLN A 69 4.18 6.67 -18.23
N PRO A 70 5.50 6.46 -18.05
CA PRO A 70 6.25 6.96 -16.90
C PRO A 70 6.06 8.45 -16.58
N LYS A 71 6.13 9.31 -17.59
CA LYS A 71 6.03 10.76 -17.40
C LYS A 71 4.61 11.20 -16.95
N PRO A 72 3.52 10.85 -17.67
CA PRO A 72 2.16 11.12 -17.19
C PRO A 72 1.85 10.54 -15.80
N PHE A 73 2.45 9.39 -15.45
CA PHE A 73 2.33 8.81 -14.11
C PHE A 73 2.92 9.73 -13.03
N GLY A 74 4.15 10.21 -13.24
CA GLY A 74 4.80 11.18 -12.35
C GLY A 74 4.04 12.51 -12.26
N GLU A 75 3.50 13.02 -13.37
CA GLU A 75 2.69 14.25 -13.40
C GLU A 75 1.41 14.10 -12.56
N ALA A 76 0.72 12.97 -12.67
CA ALA A 76 -0.45 12.67 -11.83
C ALA A 76 -0.07 12.57 -10.34
N CYS A 77 1.10 12.00 -10.03
CA CYS A 77 1.59 11.95 -8.65
C CYS A 77 1.85 13.35 -8.09
N TYR A 78 2.56 14.18 -8.86
CA TYR A 78 2.86 15.55 -8.48
C TYR A 78 1.57 16.35 -8.24
N ALA A 79 0.60 16.26 -9.15
CA ALA A 79 -0.66 16.98 -9.06
C ALA A 79 -1.42 16.64 -7.76
N PHE A 80 -1.51 15.35 -7.40
CA PHE A 80 -2.16 14.96 -6.14
C PHE A 80 -1.39 15.45 -4.91
N TRP A 81 -0.06 15.35 -4.91
CA TRP A 81 0.76 15.73 -3.75
C TRP A 81 0.78 17.23 -3.45
N GLN A 82 0.20 18.08 -4.30
CA GLN A 82 -0.06 19.48 -3.96
C GLN A 82 -1.07 19.64 -2.81
N GLY A 83 -1.92 18.63 -2.57
CA GLY A 83 -2.91 18.65 -1.47
C GLY A 83 -2.96 17.36 -0.63
N GLY A 84 -2.41 16.25 -1.12
CA GLY A 84 -2.42 14.95 -0.43
C GLY A 84 -1.10 14.55 0.22
N ASP A 85 -1.15 13.45 0.98
CA ASP A 85 -0.02 12.90 1.73
C ASP A 85 0.56 11.65 1.05
N PHE A 86 -0.31 10.75 0.59
CA PHE A 86 0.03 9.37 0.26
C PHE A 86 -0.49 8.96 -1.12
N ILE A 87 0.33 8.28 -1.90
CA ILE A 87 -0.08 7.67 -3.16
C ILE A 87 0.25 6.19 -3.09
N LYS A 88 -0.61 5.33 -3.65
CA LYS A 88 -0.23 3.95 -3.97
C LYS A 88 -0.34 3.67 -5.45
N ASN A 89 0.49 2.74 -5.92
CA ASN A 89 0.20 2.01 -7.14
C ASN A 89 -1.19 1.35 -7.08
N ASP A 90 -1.92 1.32 -8.20
CA ASP A 90 -3.06 0.42 -8.36
C ASP A 90 -2.56 -1.04 -8.38
N GLU A 91 -3.36 -2.03 -7.98
CA GLU A 91 -2.83 -3.38 -7.69
C GLU A 91 -2.10 -4.10 -8.84
N PRO A 92 -2.35 -3.83 -10.15
CA PRO A 92 -1.63 -4.49 -11.22
C PRO A 92 -0.48 -3.64 -11.77
N GLN A 93 -0.27 -2.41 -11.29
CA GLN A 93 0.82 -1.56 -11.76
C GLN A 93 2.16 -2.12 -11.28
N GLY A 94 3.09 -2.28 -12.21
CA GLY A 94 4.41 -2.83 -11.93
C GLY A 94 5.33 -2.54 -13.11
N ASN A 95 5.67 -3.58 -13.87
CA ASN A 95 6.66 -3.49 -14.95
C ASN A 95 6.07 -3.72 -16.34
N GLN A 96 4.94 -3.11 -16.66
CA GLN A 96 4.31 -3.24 -17.98
C GLN A 96 5.19 -2.61 -19.07
N VAL A 97 5.19 -3.17 -20.28
CA VAL A 97 6.05 -2.73 -21.40
C VAL A 97 5.91 -1.24 -21.77
N PHE A 98 4.76 -0.62 -21.50
CA PHE A 98 4.51 0.79 -21.74
C PHE A 98 4.86 1.70 -20.54
N CYS A 99 5.22 1.12 -19.39
CA CYS A 99 5.55 1.84 -18.16
C CYS A 99 6.49 0.97 -17.31
N GLN A 100 7.74 0.86 -17.73
CA GLN A 100 8.74 0.06 -17.03
C GLN A 100 9.09 0.71 -15.68
N MET A 101 9.27 -0.09 -14.63
CA MET A 101 9.54 0.43 -13.27
C MET A 101 10.83 1.26 -13.22
N ASN A 102 11.86 0.87 -13.97
CA ASN A 102 13.13 1.58 -14.04
C ASN A 102 13.01 2.98 -14.68
N GLU A 103 11.91 3.28 -15.39
CA GLU A 103 11.61 4.59 -15.96
C GLU A 103 10.54 5.33 -15.13
N CYS A 104 9.52 4.61 -14.64
CA CYS A 104 8.40 5.16 -13.88
C CYS A 104 8.82 5.63 -12.47
N ILE A 105 9.57 4.82 -11.73
CA ILE A 105 9.99 5.16 -10.36
C ILE A 105 10.83 6.45 -10.34
N PRO A 106 11.78 6.69 -11.26
CA PRO A 106 12.45 7.99 -11.36
C PRO A 106 11.50 9.19 -11.53
N GLU A 107 10.46 9.08 -12.36
CA GLU A 107 9.47 10.16 -12.52
C GLU A 107 8.63 10.36 -11.25
N VAL A 108 8.30 9.30 -10.52
CA VAL A 108 7.63 9.39 -9.20
C VAL A 108 8.53 10.09 -8.17
N VAL A 109 9.82 9.72 -8.10
CA VAL A 109 10.78 10.35 -7.17
C VAL A 109 10.98 11.83 -7.50
N LYS A 110 11.06 12.17 -8.79
CA LYS A 110 11.16 13.56 -9.26
C LYS A 110 9.92 14.36 -8.86
N ALA A 111 8.72 13.81 -9.07
CA ALA A 111 7.45 14.41 -8.65
C ALA A 111 7.39 14.62 -7.12
N MET A 112 7.81 13.60 -6.35
CA MET A 112 7.85 13.66 -4.89
C MET A 112 8.77 14.78 -4.40
N ARG A 113 10.00 14.87 -4.94
CA ARG A 113 10.96 15.92 -4.57
C ARG A 113 10.45 17.32 -4.90
N ALA A 114 9.80 17.49 -6.06
CA ALA A 114 9.19 18.76 -6.45
C ALA A 114 8.07 19.16 -5.48
N ALA A 115 7.14 18.24 -5.19
CA ALA A 115 6.02 18.50 -4.29
C ALA A 115 6.48 18.79 -2.85
N ILE A 116 7.48 18.07 -2.32
CA ILE A 116 8.06 18.36 -1.00
C ILE A 116 8.67 19.77 -0.98
N LYS A 117 9.44 20.13 -2.01
CA LYS A 117 10.08 21.45 -2.11
C LYS A 117 9.06 22.59 -2.11
N GLU A 118 7.94 22.43 -2.81
CA GLU A 118 6.93 23.47 -2.97
C GLU A 118 5.97 23.56 -1.79
N THR A 119 5.57 22.41 -1.22
CA THR A 119 4.57 22.36 -0.13
C THR A 119 5.20 22.41 1.26
N GLY A 120 6.51 22.23 1.37
CA GLY A 120 7.22 22.12 2.64
C GLY A 120 6.83 20.90 3.49
N SER A 121 6.06 19.96 2.92
CA SER A 121 5.49 18.81 3.62
C SER A 121 6.03 17.50 3.04
N SER A 122 6.37 16.54 3.90
CA SER A 122 6.76 15.18 3.50
C SER A 122 5.63 14.49 2.72
N LYS A 123 6.00 13.57 1.83
CA LYS A 123 5.07 12.78 0.99
C LYS A 123 5.41 11.31 1.07
N LEU A 124 4.41 10.45 0.89
CA LEU A 124 4.53 8.99 0.96
C LEU A 124 4.09 8.36 -0.35
N PHE A 125 4.77 7.27 -0.75
CA PHE A 125 4.41 6.44 -1.90
C PHE A 125 4.48 4.96 -1.51
N SER A 126 3.53 4.16 -1.99
CA SER A 126 3.47 2.70 -1.83
C SER A 126 3.37 1.96 -3.14
#